data_AF-A0A7X5E4I8-F1
#
_entry.id   AF-A0A7X5E4I8-F1
#
_cell.length_a   1.000
_cell.length_b   1.000
_cell.length_c   1.000
_cell.angle_alpha   90.00
_cell.angle_beta   90.00
_cell.angle_gamma   90.00
#
_symmetry.space_group_name_H-M   'P 1'
#
loop_
_entity.id
_entity.type
_entity.pdbx_description
1 polymer ?
#
loop_
_entity_poly.entity_id
_entity_poly.type
_entity_poly.pdbx_seq_one_letter_code
_entity_poly.pdbx_strand_id
1 'polypeptide(L)'
;MEYDSAIEELAQVLANRFARLARGWEASTPGKRQEDLENILAARNVAAKLQDLVTESDAVALLALDDPLKAVADQWLKLTGLDRPQDEALIHCVRTLCGGTPQRDTQQVAKRQKTHRRGPMTR
;
A
#
# COMPACT_ATOMS: atom_id res chain seq x y z
N MET A 1 -20.88 10.77 9.18
CA MET A 1 -19.99 11.25 8.11
C MET A 1 -20.12 10.19 7.05
N GLU A 2 -20.74 10.52 5.92
CA GLU A 2 -20.80 9.62 4.76
C GLU A 2 -19.61 10.01 3.87
N TYR A 3 -18.87 9.02 3.40
CA TYR A 3 -17.74 9.19 2.49
C TYR A 3 -18.16 8.75 1.09
N ASP A 4 -17.69 9.44 0.06
CA ASP A 4 -18.05 9.14 -1.33
C ASP A 4 -17.30 7.92 -1.87
N SER A 5 -16.19 7.52 -1.23
CA SER A 5 -15.46 6.28 -1.53
C SER A 5 -14.62 5.75 -0.37
N ALA A 6 -14.14 4.50 -0.47
CA ALA A 6 -13.27 3.92 0.55
C ALA A 6 -11.89 4.60 0.56
N ILE A 7 -11.43 5.11 -0.58
CA ILE A 7 -10.19 5.90 -0.66
C ILE A 7 -10.34 7.21 0.13
N GLU A 8 -11.47 7.91 0.01
CA GLU A 8 -11.74 9.14 0.78
C GLU A 8 -11.82 8.85 2.28
N GLU A 9 -12.54 7.80 2.67
CA GLU A 9 -12.61 7.35 4.06
C GLU A 9 -11.21 7.03 4.61
N LEU A 10 -10.41 6.26 3.85
CA LEU A 10 -9.05 5.91 4.22
C LEU A 10 -8.19 7.17 4.39
N ALA A 11 -8.23 8.10 3.44
CA ALA A 11 -7.48 9.36 3.53
C ALA A 11 -7.81 10.12 4.82
N GLN A 12 -9.10 10.21 5.15
CA GLN A 12 -9.56 10.89 6.37
C GLN A 12 -9.12 10.15 7.64
N VAL A 13 -9.18 8.82 7.66
CA VAL A 13 -8.71 7.98 8.78
C VAL A 13 -7.21 8.16 8.98
N LEU A 14 -6.41 8.10 7.91
CA LEU A 14 -4.95 8.27 7.97
C LEU A 14 -4.58 9.68 8.46
N ALA A 15 -5.23 10.71 7.93
CA ALA A 15 -5.01 12.10 8.36
C ALA A 15 -5.34 12.29 9.84
N ASN A 16 -6.46 11.75 10.32
CA ASN A 16 -6.86 11.83 11.72
C ASN A 16 -5.90 11.10 12.66
N ARG A 17 -5.46 9.90 12.28
CA ARG A 17 -4.48 9.13 13.05
C ARG A 17 -3.13 9.83 13.08
N PHE A 18 -2.67 10.37 11.95
CA PHE A 18 -1.43 11.10 11.88
C PHE A 18 -1.48 12.37 12.75
N ALA A 19 -2.59 13.13 12.72
CA ALA A 19 -2.74 14.30 13.58
C ALA A 19 -2.67 13.96 15.07
N ARG A 20 -3.25 12.83 15.49
CA ARG A 20 -3.14 12.35 16.89
C ARG A 20 -1.71 11.94 17.24
N LEU A 21 -1.04 11.22 16.34
CA LEU A 21 0.35 10.81 16.50
C LEU A 21 1.28 12.04 16.60
N ALA A 22 1.12 13.01 15.71
CA ALA A 22 1.94 14.22 15.66
C ALA A 22 1.81 15.04 16.94
N ARG A 23 0.58 15.27 17.43
CA ARG A 23 0.37 15.96 18.71
C ARG A 23 1.02 15.23 19.89
N GLY A 24 0.92 13.90 19.93
CA GLY A 24 1.55 13.08 20.97
C GLY A 24 3.08 13.17 20.92
N TRP A 25 3.66 13.14 19.72
CA TRP A 25 5.09 13.27 19.50
C TRP A 25 5.61 14.66 19.90
N GLU A 26 4.93 15.74 19.49
CA GLU A 26 5.27 17.11 19.85
C GLU A 26 5.25 17.36 21.36
N ALA A 27 4.30 16.74 22.07
CA ALA A 27 4.19 16.83 23.53
C ALA A 27 5.20 15.96 24.29
N SER A 28 5.98 15.11 23.61
CA SER A 28 6.91 14.17 24.26
C SER A 28 8.28 14.78 24.56
N THR A 29 9.05 14.11 25.41
CA THR A 29 10.40 14.55 25.79
C THR A 29 11.33 14.55 24.57
N PRO A 30 12.41 15.38 24.55
CA PRO A 30 13.37 15.38 23.44
C PRO A 30 13.95 13.99 23.12
N GLY A 31 14.27 13.18 24.15
CA GLY A 31 14.75 11.81 23.96
C GLY A 31 13.71 10.92 23.27
N LYS A 32 12.45 10.99 23.72
CA LYS A 32 11.37 10.22 23.11
C LYS A 32 11.09 10.66 21.67
N ARG A 33 11.17 11.96 21.39
CA ARG A 33 11.05 12.48 20.02
C ARG A 33 12.12 11.93 19.09
N GLN A 34 13.35 11.82 19.59
CA GLN A 34 14.47 11.25 18.82
C GLN A 34 14.26 9.75 18.55
N GLU A 35 13.83 8.99 19.56
CA GLU A 35 13.52 7.56 19.43
C GLU A 35 12.40 7.30 18.41
N ASP A 36 11.36 8.14 18.42
CA ASP A 36 10.18 7.95 17.57
C ASP A 36 10.26 8.69 16.22
N LEU A 37 11.40 9.31 15.91
CA LEU A 37 11.58 10.15 14.71
C LEU A 37 11.27 9.37 13.42
N GLU A 38 11.75 8.13 13.33
CA GLU A 38 11.53 7.30 12.13
C GLU A 38 10.05 6.94 11.94
N ASN A 39 9.38 6.61 13.05
CA ASN A 39 7.96 6.27 13.05
C ASN A 39 7.10 7.45 12.58
N ILE A 40 7.39 8.66 13.05
CA ILE A 40 6.59 9.83 12.65
C ILE A 40 6.84 10.25 11.20
N LEU A 41 8.08 10.10 10.70
CA LEU A 41 8.40 10.37 9.30
C LEU A 41 7.74 9.36 8.35
N ALA A 42 7.77 8.07 8.70
CA ALA A 42 7.08 7.04 7.93
C ALA A 42 5.56 7.27 7.91
N ALA A 43 4.95 7.51 9.07
CA ALA A 43 3.52 7.81 9.16
C ALA A 43 3.13 9.05 8.34
N ARG A 44 3.95 10.11 8.36
CA ARG A 44 3.72 11.30 7.54
C ARG A 44 3.69 10.97 6.05
N ASN A 45 4.66 10.18 5.57
CA ASN A 45 4.75 9.80 4.16
C ASN A 45 3.54 8.96 3.74
N VAL A 46 3.14 7.98 4.56
CA VAL A 46 1.94 7.16 4.33
C VAL A 46 0.70 8.05 4.22
N ALA A 47 0.45 8.90 5.22
CA ALA A 47 -0.74 9.77 5.23
C ALA A 47 -0.78 10.75 4.06
N ALA A 48 0.38 11.18 3.55
CA ALA A 48 0.47 12.16 2.47
C ALA A 48 0.35 11.55 1.06
N LYS A 49 0.61 10.26 0.88
CA LYS A 49 0.77 9.65 -0.45
C LYS A 49 -0.13 8.45 -0.72
N LEU A 50 -0.56 7.75 0.32
CA LEU A 50 -1.19 6.44 0.16
C LEU A 50 -2.46 6.52 -0.68
N GLN A 51 -3.30 7.55 -0.51
CA GLN A 51 -4.54 7.72 -1.27
C GLN A 51 -4.33 7.78 -2.80
N ASP A 52 -3.18 8.28 -3.25
CA ASP A 52 -2.87 8.47 -4.67
C ASP A 52 -2.40 7.17 -5.33
N LEU A 53 -2.08 6.14 -4.53
CA LEU A 53 -1.41 4.91 -4.97
C LEU A 53 -2.25 3.65 -4.78
N VAL A 54 -3.38 3.74 -4.09
CA VAL A 54 -4.22 2.60 -3.74
C VAL A 54 -5.47 2.53 -4.61
N THR A 55 -5.96 1.31 -4.82
CA THR A 55 -7.29 1.09 -5.40
C THR A 55 -8.38 1.14 -4.32
N GLU A 56 -9.65 1.17 -4.72
CA GLU A 56 -10.78 1.03 -3.78
C GLU A 56 -10.72 -0.28 -2.99
N SER A 57 -10.31 -1.38 -3.63
CA SER A 57 -10.17 -2.67 -2.95
C SER A 57 -9.05 -2.66 -1.90
N ASP A 58 -7.93 -2.02 -2.22
CA ASP A 58 -6.84 -1.83 -1.26
C ASP A 58 -7.32 -0.97 -0.08
N ALA A 59 -8.08 0.10 -0.35
CA ALA A 59 -8.59 0.98 0.68
C ALA A 59 -9.55 0.26 1.63
N VAL A 60 -10.48 -0.56 1.11
CA VAL A 60 -11.36 -1.41 1.93
C VAL A 60 -10.56 -2.38 2.80
N ALA A 61 -9.54 -3.04 2.23
CA ALA A 61 -8.71 -3.98 2.97
C ALA A 61 -7.89 -3.31 4.08
N LEU A 62 -7.34 -2.12 3.81
CA LEU A 62 -6.61 -1.32 4.80
C LEU A 62 -7.55 -0.80 5.90
N LEU A 63 -8.75 -0.36 5.56
CA LEU A 63 -9.76 0.10 6.55
C LEU A 63 -10.20 -1.00 7.51
N ALA A 64 -10.06 -2.27 7.13
CA ALA A 64 -10.31 -3.41 8.02
C ALA A 64 -9.21 -3.62 9.09
N LEU A 65 -8.07 -2.92 9.00
CA LEU A 65 -7.00 -3.00 9.99
C LEU A 65 -7.31 -2.12 11.22
N ASP A 66 -6.90 -2.57 12.41
CA ASP A 66 -7.05 -1.79 13.65
C ASP A 66 -6.37 -0.41 13.60
N ASP A 67 -5.19 -0.36 12.96
CA ASP A 67 -4.45 0.87 12.69
C ASP A 67 -3.77 0.82 11.31
N PRO A 68 -4.46 1.27 10.23
CA PRO A 68 -3.90 1.24 8.88
C PRO A 68 -2.67 2.12 8.75
N LEU A 69 -2.63 3.26 9.45
CA LEU A 69 -1.48 4.17 9.38
C LEU A 69 -0.24 3.49 9.95
N LYS A 70 -0.37 2.90 11.14
CA LYS A 70 0.74 2.20 11.80
C LYS A 70 1.16 0.97 11.00
N ALA A 71 0.21 0.17 10.52
CA ALA A 71 0.51 -1.05 9.78
C ALA A 71 1.34 -0.77 8.52
N VAL A 72 0.94 0.21 7.71
CA VAL A 72 1.66 0.59 6.49
C VAL A 72 3.01 1.25 6.82
N ALA A 73 3.06 2.13 7.84
CA ALA A 73 4.31 2.77 8.25
C ALA A 73 5.35 1.77 8.79
N ASP A 74 4.93 0.80 9.60
CA ASP A 74 5.81 -0.25 10.12
C ASP A 74 6.33 -1.13 8.97
N GLN A 75 5.46 -1.50 8.02
CA GLN A 75 5.85 -2.31 6.87
C GLN A 75 6.81 -1.55 5.96
N TRP A 76 6.58 -0.25 5.77
CA TRP A 76 7.46 0.64 5.03
C TRP A 76 8.84 0.71 5.67
N LEU A 77 8.93 0.98 6.98
CA LEU A 77 10.21 1.05 7.69
C LEU A 77 11.02 -0.25 7.57
N LYS A 78 10.35 -1.41 7.60
CA LYS A 78 11.01 -2.70 7.39
C LYS A 78 11.60 -2.87 5.99
N LEU A 79 10.99 -2.26 4.98
CA LEU A 79 11.39 -2.40 3.57
C LEU A 79 12.44 -1.38 3.14
N THR A 80 12.33 -0.13 3.59
CA THR A 80 13.16 0.98 3.09
C THR A 80 13.97 1.70 4.16
N GLY A 81 13.72 1.43 5.44
CA GLY A 81 14.20 2.30 6.51
C GLY A 81 13.74 3.75 6.31
N LEU A 82 14.68 4.69 6.38
CA LEU A 82 14.44 6.14 6.24
C LEU A 82 14.63 6.69 4.81
N ASP A 83 14.75 5.84 3.80
CA ASP A 83 14.89 6.32 2.42
C ASP A 83 13.65 7.14 1.97
N ARG A 84 13.89 8.08 1.04
CA ARG A 84 12.83 8.96 0.50
C ARG A 84 11.65 8.14 -0.01
N PRO A 85 10.42 8.72 0.00
CA PRO A 85 9.24 8.06 -0.55
C PRO A 85 9.47 7.56 -1.98
N GLN A 86 9.48 6.23 -2.13
CA GLN A 86 9.39 5.51 -3.39
C GLN A 86 7.96 4.96 -3.51
N ASP A 87 7.17 5.47 -4.45
CA ASP A 87 5.77 5.03 -4.64
C ASP A 87 5.66 3.50 -4.76
N GLU A 88 6.64 2.87 -5.44
CA GLU A 88 6.75 1.41 -5.55
C GLU A 88 6.90 0.68 -4.21
N ALA A 89 7.63 1.25 -3.26
CA ALA A 89 7.75 0.67 -1.93
C ALA A 89 6.41 0.74 -1.18
N LEU A 90 5.60 1.78 -1.41
CA LEU A 90 4.31 2.00 -0.72
C LEU A 90 3.32 1.00 -1.28
N ILE A 91 3.29 0.87 -2.62
CA ILE A 91 2.51 -0.14 -3.32
C ILE A 91 2.89 -1.55 -2.85
N HIS A 92 4.18 -1.84 -2.64
CA HIS A 92 4.62 -3.13 -2.13
C HIS A 92 4.18 -3.39 -0.68
N CYS A 93 4.23 -2.36 0.19
CA CYS A 93 3.71 -2.45 1.55
C CYS A 93 2.23 -2.83 1.55
N VAL A 94 1.42 -2.12 0.75
CA VAL A 94 -0.02 -2.35 0.63
C VAL A 94 -0.30 -3.76 0.12
N ARG A 95 0.37 -4.19 -0.97
CA ARG A 95 0.23 -5.56 -1.49
C ARG A 95 0.53 -6.63 -0.44
N THR A 96 1.55 -6.40 0.39
CA THR A 96 1.92 -7.33 1.46
C THR A 96 0.85 -7.38 2.55
N LEU A 97 0.28 -6.24 2.94
CA LEU A 97 -0.71 -6.13 4.01
C LEU A 97 -2.11 -6.59 3.58
N CYS A 98 -2.52 -6.28 2.36
CA CYS A 98 -3.81 -6.68 1.80
C CYS A 98 -3.84 -8.15 1.36
N GLY A 99 -2.80 -8.93 1.69
CA GLY A 99 -2.77 -10.37 1.45
C GLY A 99 -2.63 -10.75 -0.02
N GLY A 100 -1.93 -9.92 -0.80
CA GLY A 100 -1.54 -10.13 -2.19
C GLY A 100 -2.44 -11.12 -2.92
N THR A 101 -3.67 -10.75 -3.25
CA THR A 101 -4.32 -11.44 -4.36
C THR A 101 -3.42 -11.17 -5.56
N PRO A 102 -2.77 -12.18 -6.15
CA PRO A 102 -2.18 -11.96 -7.44
C PRO A 102 -3.36 -11.64 -8.32
N GLN A 103 -3.48 -10.38 -8.73
CA GLN A 103 -4.24 -10.05 -9.91
C GLN A 103 -3.53 -10.78 -11.04
N ARG A 104 -3.96 -12.02 -11.28
CA ARG A 104 -3.69 -12.77 -12.50
C ARG A 104 -4.42 -12.04 -13.60
N ASP A 105 -3.95 -10.84 -13.93
CA ASP A 105 -4.14 -10.28 -15.25
C ASP A 105 -3.30 -11.13 -16.19
N THR A 106 -3.97 -12.20 -16.64
CA THR A 106 -4.04 -12.71 -18.00
C THR A 106 -3.36 -11.84 -19.07
N GLN A 107 -2.04 -11.59 -18.97
CA GLN A 107 -1.23 -11.31 -20.15
C GLN A 107 -0.75 -12.64 -20.71
N GLN A 108 -1.69 -13.19 -21.46
CA GLN A 108 -1.56 -14.22 -22.47
C GLN A 108 -0.48 -13.82 -23.49
N VAL A 109 0.79 -13.91 -23.12
CA VAL A 109 1.91 -13.87 -24.07
C VAL A 109 2.48 -15.27 -24.20
N ALA A 110 1.86 -16.09 -25.05
CA ALA A 110 2.57 -17.12 -25.80
C ALA A 110 1.71 -17.71 -26.92
N LYS A 111 2.01 -17.24 -28.14
CA LYS A 111 2.13 -18.06 -29.36
C LYS A 111 0.85 -18.74 -29.86
N ARG A 112 0.14 -18.04 -30.76
CA ARG A 112 -0.46 -18.69 -31.93
C ARG A 112 0.67 -19.27 -32.80
N GLN A 113 1.22 -20.40 -32.37
CA GLN A 113 2.09 -21.22 -33.20
C GLN A 113 1.20 -21.93 -34.22
N LYS A 114 1.31 -21.49 -35.47
CA LYS A 114 0.91 -22.24 -36.67
C LYS A 114 1.35 -23.70 -36.49
N THR A 115 0.39 -24.61 -36.36
CA THR A 115 0.60 -26.03 -36.62
C THR A 115 -0.25 -26.41 -37.82
N HIS A 116 0.44 -26.69 -38.91
CA HIS A 116 -0.09 -27.21 -40.16
C HIS A 116 -1.04 -28.39 -39.89
N ARG A 117 -2.26 -28.30 -40.44
CA ARG A 117 -3.14 -29.45 -40.57
C ARG A 117 -2.45 -30.50 -41.44
N ARG A 118 -2.28 -31.70 -40.88
CA ARG A 118 -2.09 -32.95 -41.64
C ARG A 118 -3.29 -33.14 -42.57
N GLY A 119 -3.03 -33.31 -43.86
CA GLY A 119 -3.93 -34.02 -44.78
C GLY A 119 -3.43 -35.47 -44.91
N PRO A 120 -4.30 -36.48 -44.83
CA PRO A 120 -3.91 -37.88 -44.99
C PRO A 120 -4.07 -38.38 -46.44
N MET A 121 -3.34 -39.47 -46.72
CA MET A 121 -3.69 -40.63 -47.55
C MET A 121 -2.76 -40.93 -48.74
N THR A 122 -2.04 -42.06 -48.60
CA THR A 122 -2.05 -43.26 -49.49
C THR A 122 -2.94 -43.14 -50.74
N ARG A 123 -2.55 -43.58 -51.94
CA ARG A 123 -1.81 -44.78 -52.35
C ARG A 123 -1.33 -44.60 -53.79
#